data_AF-A0A7I9Z2Z5-F1
#
_entry.id   AF-A0A7I9Z2Z5-F1
#
_cell.length_a   1.000
_cell.length_b   1.000
_cell.length_c   1.000
_cell.angle_alpha   90.00
_cell.angle_beta   90.00
_cell.angle_gamma   90.00
#
_symmetry.space_group_name_H-M   'P 1'
#
loop_
_entity.id
_entity.type
_entity.pdbx_description
1 polymer ?
#
loop_
_entity_poly.entity_id
_entity_poly.type
_entity_poly.pdbx_seq_one_letter_code
_entity_poly.pdbx_strand_id
1 'polypeptide(L)'
;MNPAQAEVVASFKAGVQNAPDIIAKHDYIPSAGAPAYFSPDEIVGQVAPESYNGLKVQGSYGPVWVIQSDFIPEDYFAVVATYGANSPDNAIGFREHVQRQYQGLRTISGRVPGYPIQDAFFQRSFGVGVRRRDQAAVTQIKATGTYDVPVIPR
;
A
#
# COMPACT_ATOMS: atom_id res chain seq x y z
N MET A 1 5.91 -1.20 22.80
CA MET A 1 6.44 -2.55 22.52
C MET A 1 6.76 -2.66 21.04
N ASN A 2 7.63 -3.59 20.65
CA ASN A 2 7.85 -3.86 19.23
C ASN A 2 6.52 -4.32 18.59
N PRO A 3 6.19 -3.91 17.35
CA PRO A 3 4.98 -4.39 16.65
C PRO A 3 4.81 -5.92 16.69
N ALA A 4 5.90 -6.69 16.58
CA ALA A 4 5.85 -8.15 16.67
C ALA A 4 5.41 -8.65 18.06
N GLN A 5 5.77 -7.92 19.12
CA GLN A 5 5.32 -8.23 20.48
C GLN A 5 3.88 -7.75 20.71
N ALA A 6 3.45 -6.70 20.00
CA ALA A 6 2.07 -6.19 20.06
C ALA A 6 1.06 -7.18 19.47
N GLU A 7 1.40 -7.85 18.36
CA GLU A 7 0.55 -8.87 17.75
C GLU A 7 0.34 -10.07 18.69
N VAL A 8 1.40 -10.50 19.38
CA VAL A 8 1.30 -11.57 20.38
C VAL A 8 0.39 -11.14 21.51
N VAL A 9 0.56 -9.93 22.05
CA VAL A 9 -0.30 -9.41 23.12
C VAL A 9 -1.75 -9.22 22.66
N ALA A 10 -2.00 -8.91 21.39
CA ALA A 10 -3.35 -8.78 20.83
C ALA A 10 -4.12 -10.12 20.80
N SER A 11 -3.42 -11.26 20.92
CA SER A 11 -4.05 -12.59 21.02
C SER A 11 -4.46 -12.97 22.45
N PHE A 12 -4.14 -12.14 23.45
CA PHE A 12 -4.28 -12.53 24.84
C PHE A 12 -5.73 -12.50 25.32
N LYS A 13 -6.17 -13.65 25.85
CA LYS A 13 -7.47 -13.82 26.50
C LYS A 13 -7.28 -14.06 28.00
N ALA A 14 -8.13 -13.44 28.83
CA ALA A 14 -8.15 -13.60 30.27
C ALA A 14 -8.40 -15.06 30.65
N GLY A 15 -7.63 -15.55 31.62
CA GLY A 15 -7.77 -16.91 32.12
C GLY A 15 -7.23 -18.01 31.20
N VAL A 16 -6.63 -17.65 30.06
CA VAL A 16 -5.96 -18.58 29.14
C VAL A 16 -4.44 -18.44 29.29
N GLN A 17 -3.75 -19.57 29.17
CA GLN A 17 -2.29 -19.60 29.15
C GLN A 17 -1.79 -19.08 27.79
N ASN A 18 -1.19 -17.89 27.78
CA ASN A 18 -0.77 -17.22 26.55
C ASN A 18 0.75 -17.30 26.32
N ALA A 19 1.51 -17.72 27.36
CA ALA A 19 2.93 -18.06 27.29
C ALA A 19 3.22 -19.18 28.31
N PRO A 20 4.40 -19.86 28.27
CA PRO A 20 4.76 -20.87 29.26
C PRO A 20 4.61 -20.27 30.67
N ASP A 21 3.75 -20.89 31.48
CA ASP A 21 3.47 -20.51 32.88
C ASP A 21 2.93 -19.08 33.14
N ILE A 22 2.45 -18.37 32.11
CA ILE A 22 1.83 -17.04 32.26
C ILE A 22 0.37 -17.08 31.82
N ILE A 23 -0.52 -16.97 32.81
CA ILE A 23 -1.96 -16.80 32.62
C ILE A 23 -2.26 -15.30 32.57
N ALA A 24 -2.89 -14.83 31.50
CA ALA A 24 -3.26 -13.42 31.40
C ALA A 24 -4.41 -13.09 32.37
N LYS A 25 -4.24 -12.00 33.13
CA LYS A 25 -5.23 -11.52 34.10
C LYS A 25 -6.39 -10.74 33.46
N HIS A 26 -6.16 -10.17 32.29
CA HIS A 26 -7.10 -9.31 31.59
C HIS A 26 -7.19 -9.70 30.11
N ASP A 27 -8.34 -9.47 29.50
CA ASP A 27 -8.55 -9.62 28.07
C ASP A 27 -7.90 -8.46 27.34
N TYR A 28 -7.36 -8.73 26.15
CA TYR A 28 -6.95 -7.66 25.25
C TYR A 28 -8.20 -6.95 24.71
N ILE A 29 -8.33 -5.65 25.02
CA ILE A 29 -9.39 -4.80 24.48
C ILE A 29 -8.77 -3.88 23.41
N PRO A 30 -9.14 -4.03 22.13
CA PRO A 30 -8.66 -3.18 21.07
C PRO A 30 -9.14 -1.73 21.27
N SER A 31 -8.24 -0.79 20.96
CA SER A 31 -8.53 0.65 20.98
C SER A 31 -9.48 1.04 19.83
N ALA A 32 -10.12 2.22 19.93
CA ALA A 32 -10.96 2.77 18.86
C ALA A 32 -10.23 2.96 17.51
N GLY A 33 -8.88 3.04 17.53
CA GLY A 33 -8.04 3.09 16.32
C GLY A 33 -7.43 1.74 15.91
N ALA A 34 -7.79 0.64 16.58
CA ALA A 34 -7.39 -0.69 16.17
C ALA A 34 -8.15 -1.11 14.90
N PRO A 35 -7.57 -1.99 14.06
CA PRO A 35 -8.28 -2.54 12.92
C PRO A 35 -9.61 -3.17 13.32
N ALA A 36 -10.62 -2.99 12.48
CA ALA A 36 -11.88 -3.70 12.67
C ALA A 36 -11.65 -5.21 12.62
N TYR A 37 -12.21 -5.90 13.59
CA TYR A 37 -12.20 -7.36 13.68
C TYR A 37 -13.64 -7.86 13.78
N PHE A 38 -13.84 -9.08 13.29
CA PHE A 38 -15.15 -9.71 13.28
C PHE A 38 -15.35 -10.47 14.60
N SER A 39 -16.32 -10.04 15.40
CA SER A 39 -16.91 -10.85 16.47
C SER A 39 -18.03 -11.69 15.84
N PRO A 40 -18.44 -12.85 16.41
CA PRO A 40 -19.35 -13.79 15.74
C PRO A 40 -20.63 -13.18 15.14
N ASP A 41 -21.13 -12.08 15.71
CA ASP A 41 -22.35 -11.39 15.26
C ASP A 41 -22.17 -9.88 14.98
N GLU A 42 -21.01 -9.28 15.23
CA GLU A 42 -20.83 -7.83 15.12
C GLU A 42 -19.44 -7.42 14.63
N ILE A 43 -19.39 -6.38 13.79
CA ILE A 43 -18.14 -5.70 13.45
C ILE A 43 -17.82 -4.71 14.57
N VAL A 44 -16.76 -4.97 15.32
CA VAL A 44 -16.29 -4.08 16.38
C VAL A 44 -15.13 -3.24 15.83
N GLY A 45 -15.38 -1.94 15.62
CA GLY A 45 -14.38 -0.97 15.14
C GLY A 45 -14.89 -0.07 14.01
N GLN A 46 -13.98 0.69 13.40
CA GLN A 46 -14.29 1.45 12.20
C GLN A 46 -14.17 0.56 10.97
N VAL A 47 -15.27 0.44 10.21
CA VAL A 47 -15.27 -0.20 8.90
C VAL A 47 -14.26 0.51 7.99
N ALA A 48 -13.58 -0.26 7.14
CA ALA A 48 -12.66 0.30 6.15
C ALA A 48 -13.35 1.42 5.34
N PRO A 49 -12.66 2.54 5.06
CA PRO A 49 -13.23 3.63 4.29
C PRO A 49 -13.61 3.14 2.88
N GLU A 50 -14.67 3.67 2.30
CA GLU A 50 -15.16 3.25 0.96
C GLU A 50 -14.11 3.45 -0.14
N SER A 51 -13.28 4.50 -0.01
CA SER A 51 -12.18 4.76 -0.92
C SER A 51 -10.95 5.34 -0.22
N TYR A 52 -9.79 5.10 -0.82
CA TYR A 52 -8.53 5.70 -0.43
C TYR A 52 -7.86 6.31 -1.66
N ASN A 53 -7.63 7.63 -1.67
CA ASN A 53 -7.03 8.36 -2.79
C ASN A 53 -7.71 8.05 -4.16
N GLY A 54 -9.04 7.88 -4.16
CA GLY A 54 -9.82 7.55 -5.37
C GLY A 54 -9.84 6.07 -5.76
N LEU A 55 -9.14 5.21 -5.02
CA LEU A 55 -9.21 3.76 -5.20
C LEU A 55 -10.30 3.18 -4.29
N LYS A 56 -11.15 2.32 -4.85
CA LYS A 56 -12.17 1.61 -4.08
C LYS A 56 -11.52 0.58 -3.17
N VAL A 57 -11.78 0.68 -1.87
CA VAL A 57 -11.31 -0.29 -0.89
C VAL A 57 -12.37 -1.40 -0.78
N GLN A 58 -11.96 -2.66 -0.94
CA GLN A 58 -12.87 -3.78 -0.81
C GLN A 58 -13.09 -4.23 0.63
N GLY A 59 -12.06 -4.06 1.46
CA GLY A 59 -12.10 -4.44 2.87
C GLY A 59 -10.78 -4.17 3.56
N SER A 60 -10.71 -4.57 4.83
CA SER A 60 -9.52 -4.49 5.68
C SER A 60 -9.11 -5.87 6.16
N TYR A 61 -7.80 -6.13 6.21
CA TYR A 61 -7.21 -7.30 6.84
C TYR A 61 -6.14 -6.84 7.84
N GLY A 62 -6.48 -6.88 9.14
CA GLY A 62 -5.65 -6.25 10.17
C GLY A 62 -5.35 -4.80 9.79
N PRO A 63 -4.08 -4.34 9.86
CA PRO A 63 -3.74 -2.95 9.54
C PRO A 63 -3.76 -2.61 8.03
N VAL A 64 -4.04 -3.57 7.13
CA VAL A 64 -3.96 -3.38 5.68
C VAL A 64 -5.33 -3.16 5.07
N TRP A 65 -5.43 -2.25 4.10
CA TRP A 65 -6.60 -2.11 3.23
C TRP A 65 -6.39 -2.87 1.92
N VAL A 66 -7.38 -3.68 1.55
CA VAL A 66 -7.34 -4.50 0.35
C VAL A 66 -8.01 -3.72 -0.78
N ILE A 67 -7.25 -3.51 -1.85
CA ILE A 67 -7.67 -2.79 -3.05
C ILE A 67 -7.47 -3.71 -4.23
N GLN A 68 -8.49 -3.83 -5.09
CA GLN A 68 -8.35 -4.51 -6.37
C GLN A 68 -7.79 -3.56 -7.42
N SER A 69 -6.85 -4.07 -8.23
CA SER A 69 -6.20 -3.31 -9.29
C SER A 69 -5.87 -4.24 -10.45
N ASP A 70 -6.33 -3.87 -11.65
CA ASP A 70 -6.05 -4.61 -12.89
C ASP A 70 -4.57 -4.51 -13.32
N PHE A 71 -3.81 -3.61 -12.69
CA PHE A 71 -2.37 -3.48 -12.92
C PHE A 71 -1.55 -4.54 -12.19
N ILE A 72 -2.14 -5.25 -11.23
CA ILE A 72 -1.48 -6.36 -10.52
C ILE A 72 -1.80 -7.65 -11.29
N PRO A 73 -0.80 -8.38 -11.78
CA PRO A 73 -1.03 -9.64 -12.49
C PRO A 73 -1.73 -10.68 -11.60
N GLU A 74 -2.44 -11.61 -12.23
CA GLU A 74 -3.03 -12.77 -11.55
C GLU A 74 -1.97 -13.55 -10.76
N ASP A 75 -2.38 -14.11 -9.62
CA ASP A 75 -1.52 -14.82 -8.67
C ASP A 75 -0.42 -13.97 -8.01
N TYR A 76 -0.52 -12.63 -8.06
CA TYR A 76 0.36 -11.74 -7.30
C TYR A 76 -0.42 -10.86 -6.32
N PHE A 77 0.22 -10.57 -5.20
CA PHE A 77 -0.27 -9.63 -4.19
C PHE A 77 0.83 -8.65 -3.83
N ALA A 78 0.52 -7.36 -3.82
CA ALA A 78 1.46 -6.30 -3.49
C ALA A 78 0.99 -5.56 -2.24
N VAL A 79 1.86 -5.51 -1.23
CA VAL A 79 1.63 -4.73 -0.01
C VAL A 79 2.59 -3.55 -0.04
N VAL A 80 2.04 -2.34 0.09
CA VAL A 80 2.81 -1.10 0.08
C VAL A 80 2.44 -0.25 1.28
N ALA A 81 3.43 0.11 2.10
CA ALA A 81 3.24 1.05 3.19
C ALA A 81 3.05 2.47 2.64
N THR A 82 1.96 3.12 3.05
CA THR A 82 1.67 4.53 2.75
C THR A 82 1.49 5.32 4.03
N TYR A 83 2.10 6.49 4.08
CA TYR A 83 1.99 7.46 5.18
C TYR A 83 1.24 8.73 4.73
N GLY A 84 0.47 8.64 3.64
CA GLY A 84 -0.31 9.74 3.08
C GLY A 84 0.31 10.38 1.84
N ALA A 85 -0.38 11.40 1.32
CA ALA A 85 0.01 12.05 0.06
C ALA A 85 1.39 12.70 0.17
N ASN A 86 2.30 12.29 -0.72
CA ASN A 86 3.68 12.81 -0.83
C ASN A 86 4.52 12.74 0.47
N SER A 87 4.20 11.83 1.39
CA SER A 87 4.99 11.67 2.61
C SER A 87 6.44 11.25 2.30
N PRO A 88 7.45 11.83 2.99
CA PRO A 88 8.84 11.35 2.92
C PRO A 88 8.98 9.87 3.28
N ASP A 89 8.05 9.33 4.07
CA ASP A 89 8.07 7.95 4.55
C ASP A 89 7.42 6.93 3.60
N ASN A 90 6.91 7.35 2.43
CA ASN A 90 6.36 6.43 1.43
C ASN A 90 7.47 5.59 0.77
N ALA A 91 7.11 4.36 0.38
CA ALA A 91 8.04 3.41 -0.26
C ALA A 91 8.72 4.00 -1.51
N ILE A 92 7.95 4.76 -2.30
CA ILE A 92 8.39 5.39 -3.53
C ILE A 92 8.37 6.91 -3.37
N GLY A 93 9.51 7.54 -3.64
CA GLY A 93 9.64 8.99 -3.73
C GLY A 93 9.41 9.48 -5.14
N PHE A 94 8.58 10.52 -5.27
CA PHE A 94 8.43 11.30 -6.49
C PHE A 94 9.31 12.55 -6.40
N ARG A 95 10.01 12.88 -7.49
CA ARG A 95 10.73 14.14 -7.64
C ARG A 95 10.37 14.82 -8.95
N GLU A 96 10.07 16.11 -8.87
CA GLU A 96 9.99 16.96 -10.04
C GLU A 96 11.35 17.58 -10.35
N HIS A 97 11.53 17.95 -11.61
CA HIS A 97 12.74 18.62 -12.05
C HIS A 97 12.83 20.04 -11.45
N VAL A 98 14.01 20.48 -11.01
CA VAL A 98 14.18 21.82 -10.40
C VAL A 98 13.88 22.97 -11.37
N GLN A 99 14.11 22.76 -12.66
CA GLN A 99 13.74 23.76 -13.68
C GLN A 99 12.26 23.64 -14.05
N ARG A 100 11.51 24.73 -13.87
CA ARG A 100 10.07 24.82 -14.13
C ARG A 100 9.65 24.42 -15.54
N GLN A 101 10.52 24.64 -16.54
CA GLN A 101 10.27 24.26 -17.94
C GLN A 101 10.18 22.75 -18.19
N TYR A 102 10.66 21.93 -17.25
CA TYR A 102 10.60 20.47 -17.30
C TYR A 102 9.60 19.89 -16.30
N GLN A 103 8.85 20.74 -15.60
CA GLN A 103 7.77 20.34 -14.72
C GLN A 103 6.45 20.26 -15.51
N GLY A 104 5.61 19.29 -15.18
CA GLY A 104 4.31 19.10 -15.83
C GLY A 104 4.38 18.53 -17.25
N LEU A 105 3.25 18.59 -17.96
CA LEU A 105 3.12 18.16 -19.34
C LEU A 105 3.53 19.30 -20.27
N ARG A 106 4.55 19.07 -21.09
CA ARG A 106 5.05 20.04 -22.07
C ARG A 106 4.79 19.53 -23.48
N THR A 107 4.34 20.42 -24.35
CA THR A 107 4.26 20.18 -25.80
C THR A 107 5.55 20.61 -26.47
N ILE A 108 6.11 19.75 -27.31
CA ILE A 108 7.28 19.99 -28.14
C ILE A 108 6.80 20.08 -29.57
N SER A 109 7.09 21.20 -30.24
CA SER A 109 6.69 21.44 -31.62
C SER A 109 7.32 20.40 -32.55
N GLY A 110 6.52 19.92 -33.51
CA GLY A 110 6.95 18.99 -34.53
C GLY A 110 7.89 19.60 -35.58
N ARG A 111 8.09 18.85 -36.67
CA ARG A 111 9.10 19.13 -37.69
C ARG A 111 8.87 20.42 -38.47
N VAL A 112 7.62 20.88 -38.59
CA VAL A 112 7.25 22.03 -39.43
C VAL A 112 7.31 23.34 -38.62
N PRO A 113 8.27 24.24 -38.91
CA PRO A 113 8.30 25.55 -38.27
C PRO A 113 7.05 26.35 -38.67
N GLY A 114 6.30 26.86 -37.69
CA GLY A 114 5.08 27.66 -37.92
C GLY A 114 3.75 26.90 -37.74
N TYR A 115 3.77 25.56 -37.69
CA TYR A 115 2.60 24.73 -37.38
C TYR A 115 2.89 23.82 -36.18
N PRO A 116 3.03 24.37 -34.96
CA PRO A 116 3.58 23.68 -33.80
C PRO A 116 2.73 22.51 -33.27
N ILE A 117 1.49 22.34 -33.75
CA ILE A 117 0.60 21.23 -33.38
C ILE A 117 0.76 20.03 -34.35
N GLN A 118 1.22 20.27 -35.58
CA GLN A 118 1.49 19.17 -36.52
C GLN A 118 2.71 18.40 -36.03
N ASP A 119 2.56 17.08 -35.90
CA ASP A 119 3.59 16.16 -35.38
C ASP A 119 4.17 16.57 -34.02
N ALA A 120 3.35 17.20 -33.17
CA ALA A 120 3.78 17.61 -31.83
C ALA A 120 3.92 16.41 -30.88
N PHE A 121 4.95 16.43 -30.05
CA PHE A 121 5.19 15.42 -29.03
C PHE A 121 4.91 15.99 -27.65
N PHE A 122 4.27 15.18 -26.79
CA PHE A 122 4.09 15.54 -25.39
C PHE A 122 5.17 14.88 -24.54
N GLN A 123 5.85 15.67 -23.72
CA GLN A 123 6.86 15.21 -22.78
C GLN A 123 6.41 15.53 -21.36
N ARG A 124 6.50 14.55 -20.47
CA ARG A 124 6.44 14.76 -19.02
C ARG A 124 7.68 14.13 -18.39
N SER A 125 8.48 14.94 -17.70
CA SER A 125 9.70 14.48 -17.02
C SER A 125 9.47 14.42 -15.52
N PHE A 126 9.74 13.26 -14.92
CA PHE A 126 9.72 13.10 -13.48
C PHE A 126 10.70 12.01 -13.06
N GLY A 127 11.20 12.09 -11.84
CA GLY A 127 12.03 11.06 -11.26
C GLY A 127 11.26 10.25 -10.23
N VAL A 128 11.56 8.95 -10.19
CA VAL A 128 11.05 8.03 -9.18
C VAL A 128 12.24 7.32 -8.54
N GLY A 129 12.16 7.03 -7.25
CA GLY A 129 13.18 6.25 -6.56
C GLY A 129 12.65 5.54 -5.32
N VAL A 130 13.25 4.40 -4.99
CA VAL A 130 12.98 3.68 -3.75
C VAL A 130 13.56 4.48 -2.59
N ARG A 131 12.71 4.94 -1.66
CA ARG A 131 13.16 5.69 -0.49
C ARG A 131 13.62 4.77 0.64
N ARG A 132 12.79 3.79 0.97
CA ARG A 132 13.11 2.76 1.97
C ARG A 132 12.91 1.38 1.37
N ARG A 133 13.94 0.55 1.51
CA ARG A 133 13.84 -0.87 1.20
C ARG A 133 12.96 -1.51 2.28
N ASP A 134 12.22 -2.55 1.92
CA ASP A 134 11.31 -3.30 2.80
C ASP A 134 9.96 -2.61 3.14
N GLN A 135 9.66 -1.44 2.55
CA GLN A 135 8.33 -0.81 2.68
C GLN A 135 7.31 -1.26 1.65
N ALA A 136 7.75 -2.02 0.65
CA ALA A 136 6.88 -2.68 -0.30
C ALA A 136 7.35 -4.13 -0.47
N ALA A 137 6.40 -5.05 -0.44
CA ALA A 137 6.63 -6.46 -0.69
C ALA A 137 5.66 -6.94 -1.77
N VAL A 138 6.20 -7.67 -2.75
CA VAL A 138 5.41 -8.36 -3.77
C VAL A 138 5.53 -9.84 -3.48
N THR A 139 4.40 -10.51 -3.28
CA THR A 139 4.32 -11.94 -3.04
C THR A 139 3.60 -12.61 -4.19
N GLN A 140 4.10 -13.78 -4.58
CA GLN A 140 3.42 -14.67 -5.52
C GLN A 140 2.55 -15.64 -4.72
N ILE A 141 1.29 -15.77 -5.12
CA ILE A 141 0.35 -16.73 -4.57
C ILE A 141 0.52 -18.04 -5.36
N LYS A 142 1.30 -18.97 -4.80
CA LYS A 142 1.59 -20.26 -5.44
C LYS A 142 1.64 -21.37 -4.40
N ALA A 143 1.21 -22.57 -4.78
CA ALA A 143 1.20 -23.72 -3.87
C ALA A 143 2.61 -24.17 -3.45
N THR A 144 3.58 -24.20 -4.38
CA THR A 144 4.97 -24.59 -4.12
C THR A 144 5.92 -23.96 -5.16
N GLY A 145 7.21 -23.89 -4.84
CA GLY A 145 8.28 -23.49 -5.78
C GLY A 145 8.93 -22.14 -5.45
N THR A 146 9.83 -21.71 -6.34
CA THR A 146 10.49 -20.41 -6.25
C THR A 146 9.64 -19.30 -6.85
N TYR A 147 9.92 -18.05 -6.45
CA TYR A 147 9.27 -16.85 -6.96
C TYR A 147 9.50 -16.69 -8.47
N ASP A 148 8.43 -16.54 -9.23
CA ASP A 148 8.46 -16.21 -10.64
C ASP A 148 8.33 -14.69 -10.83
N VAL A 149 9.00 -14.13 -11.85
CA VAL A 149 8.92 -12.70 -12.12
C VAL A 149 7.56 -12.38 -12.77
N PRO A 150 6.78 -11.42 -12.22
CA PRO A 150 5.47 -11.07 -12.75
C PRO A 150 5.56 -10.50 -14.17
N VAL A 151 4.62 -10.91 -15.03
CA VAL A 151 4.45 -10.31 -16.35
C VAL A 151 3.46 -9.16 -16.24
N ILE A 152 3.92 -7.94 -16.47
CA ILE A 152 3.06 -6.75 -16.38
C ILE A 152 2.08 -6.79 -17.58
N PRO A 153 0.76 -6.75 -17.35
CA PRO A 153 -0.22 -6.66 -18.41
C PRO A 153 0.03 -5.38 -19.23
N ARG A 154 0.04 -5.52 -20.56
CA ARG A 154 0.27 -4.42 -21.51
C ARG A 154 -1.02 -3.69 -21.84
#